data_AF-A0A949DQT6-F1
#
_entry.id   AF-A0A949DQT6-F1
#
_cell.length_a   1.000
_cell.length_b   1.000
_cell.length_c   1.000
_cell.angle_alpha   90.00
_cell.angle_beta   90.00
_cell.angle_gamma   90.00
#
_symmetry.space_group_name_H-M   'P 1'
#
loop_
_entity.id
_entity.type
_entity.pdbx_description
1 polymer ?
#
loop_
_entity_poly.entity_id
_entity_poly.type
_entity_poly.pdbx_seq_one_letter_code
_entity_poly.pdbx_strand_id
1 'polypeptide(L)'
;MEIEQPISRFQKTPPVAMVSTSDIEAESDNSSFYNYKSHSDSEVIKLLKRIISNSYRLIDSISGFSNHLLLSPYGDYNFQQLQEILRLLEAKKIVKRSAFGDTRYNDAPFFYRLDIATNHEKGVTDGIKLEKMIGHCFGKNAAEVFSKAIGEILERYFLTIYHKKNLLRSSLSALKNKKLPALDLNLLAGFSEEQKKNNPRRQFNEESIFYWEKAKRVLTGETTYLPAQLIYWTYIRDELEPFLCEGNTNGAGGFFTKEGAILSGIYELIQRDSFLIYWLNKLTPKTIDPKTIPDEDFQNLLEESKRYGFEIYCLNITADTGAPAFAVIVSDSSGKSPRFCLGAGCQADPVKALRRALEEAWSVYYWMRPWPYHPVLTGDYKPFRRGIEQDERLRLWANPEMADYFKFFISGKKEPFDSTDFNYPKEFASQKEELDFLARRVESLGPGYEVYYYQPQHPLLSEVGYYSAQVVVPQFIPLYIRENNAPLSSRRLKEAPSKLGFKAAKEFNPLPHPFP
;
A
#
# COMPACT_ATOMS: atom_id res chain seq x y z
N MET A 1 -50.39 14.55 -3.22
CA MET A 1 -49.66 15.49 -2.35
C MET A 1 -48.19 15.10 -2.48
N GLU A 2 -47.56 15.62 -3.53
CA GLU A 2 -46.14 15.42 -3.83
C GLU A 2 -45.32 16.15 -2.76
N ILE A 3 -44.39 15.46 -2.14
CA ILE A 3 -43.38 16.08 -1.27
C ILE A 3 -42.08 15.98 -2.06
N GLU A 4 -41.66 17.14 -2.59
CA GLU A 4 -40.43 17.33 -3.33
C GLU A 4 -39.21 16.87 -2.52
N GLN A 5 -38.34 16.12 -3.19
CA GLN A 5 -37.01 15.78 -2.71
C GLN A 5 -36.15 17.05 -2.61
N PRO A 6 -35.41 17.28 -1.50
CA PRO A 6 -34.33 18.26 -1.53
C PRO A 6 -33.17 17.66 -2.32
N ILE A 7 -33.11 17.99 -3.61
CA ILE A 7 -31.89 17.89 -4.41
C ILE A 7 -30.79 18.65 -3.64
N SER A 8 -29.75 17.92 -3.23
CA SER A 8 -28.57 18.45 -2.55
C SER A 8 -28.03 19.70 -3.27
N ARG A 9 -28.27 20.87 -2.66
CA ARG A 9 -27.83 22.19 -3.13
C ARG A 9 -26.45 22.60 -2.60
N PHE A 10 -25.56 21.66 -2.25
CA PHE A 10 -24.22 22.01 -1.78
C PHE A 10 -23.16 21.66 -2.82
N GLN A 11 -22.62 22.73 -3.40
CA GLN A 11 -21.63 22.76 -4.46
C GLN A 11 -20.31 22.09 -4.05
N LYS A 12 -19.76 21.37 -5.05
CA LYS A 12 -18.35 21.21 -5.42
C LYS A 12 -17.34 21.86 -4.48
N THR A 13 -16.43 21.04 -3.96
CA THR A 13 -15.09 21.46 -3.55
C THR A 13 -14.56 22.48 -4.56
N PRO A 14 -14.08 23.67 -4.15
CA PRO A 14 -13.39 24.55 -5.09
C PRO A 14 -12.19 23.77 -5.65
N PRO A 15 -11.89 23.88 -6.96
CA PRO A 15 -10.72 23.22 -7.52
C PRO A 15 -9.46 23.73 -6.81
N VAL A 16 -8.59 22.81 -6.41
CA VAL A 16 -7.22 23.12 -6.00
C VAL A 16 -6.52 23.75 -7.21
N ALA A 17 -5.98 24.96 -7.04
CA ALA A 17 -5.21 25.63 -8.08
C ALA A 17 -3.77 25.07 -8.08
N MET A 18 -3.25 24.73 -9.25
CA MET A 18 -1.82 24.50 -9.45
C MET A 18 -1.16 25.85 -9.74
N VAL A 19 -0.12 26.23 -8.99
CA VAL A 19 0.61 27.50 -9.17
C VAL A 19 2.03 27.19 -9.63
N SER A 20 2.60 28.02 -10.53
CA SER A 20 3.97 27.89 -11.04
C SER A 20 4.99 28.72 -10.23
N THR A 21 6.25 28.29 -10.07
CA THR A 21 7.33 28.98 -9.31
C THR A 21 8.09 30.03 -10.13
N SER A 22 7.70 30.30 -11.37
CA SER A 22 8.21 31.42 -12.16
C SER A 22 7.73 32.79 -11.65
N ASP A 23 6.95 32.83 -10.56
CA ASP A 23 6.31 34.03 -10.01
C ASP A 23 6.77 34.45 -8.61
N ILE A 24 7.96 34.04 -8.14
CA ILE A 24 8.56 34.69 -6.94
C ILE A 24 10.04 34.97 -7.18
N GLU A 25 10.35 36.22 -7.55
CA GLU A 25 11.66 36.79 -7.23
C GLU A 25 11.67 37.20 -5.76
N ALA A 26 12.68 36.72 -5.05
CA ALA A 26 13.01 37.17 -3.71
C ALA A 26 13.70 38.52 -3.80
N GLU A 27 13.30 39.51 -2.99
CA GLU A 27 14.24 40.15 -2.07
C GLU A 27 13.59 41.03 -1.00
N SER A 28 14.17 40.87 0.20
CA SER A 28 14.28 41.78 1.35
C SER A 28 13.14 42.77 1.62
N ASP A 29 12.34 42.51 2.67
CA ASP A 29 12.62 43.14 3.96
C ASP A 29 11.73 42.56 5.08
N ASN A 30 12.25 42.63 6.30
CA ASN A 30 11.53 42.34 7.53
C ASN A 30 10.23 43.17 7.62
N SER A 31 9.05 42.56 7.55
CA SER A 31 7.88 42.96 8.35
C SER A 31 6.64 42.10 8.06
N SER A 32 6.20 41.40 9.11
CA SER A 32 4.79 41.24 9.52
C SER A 32 3.68 41.53 8.50
N PHE A 33 2.82 40.55 8.20
CA PHE A 33 1.40 40.85 7.96
C PHE A 33 0.48 39.87 8.69
N TYR A 34 -0.40 40.48 9.49
CA TYR A 34 -1.26 39.89 10.51
C TYR A 34 -2.48 39.15 9.94
N ASN A 35 -2.95 38.19 10.75
CA ASN A 35 -4.31 37.67 10.89
C ASN A 35 -5.42 38.48 10.19
N TYR A 36 -6.36 37.79 9.49
CA TYR A 36 -7.78 38.07 9.70
C TYR A 36 -8.72 36.93 9.28
N LYS A 37 -9.72 36.69 10.13
CA LYS A 37 -10.87 35.78 9.96
C LYS A 37 -11.98 36.45 9.13
N SER A 38 -12.68 35.61 8.35
CA SER A 38 -14.11 35.65 8.01
C SER A 38 -14.65 36.55 6.86
N HIS A 39 -15.43 35.88 6.00
CA HIS A 39 -16.75 36.23 5.46
C HIS A 39 -16.97 37.65 4.90
N SER A 40 -16.87 37.81 3.58
CA SER A 40 -17.86 38.46 2.69
C SER A 40 -17.30 38.66 1.27
N ASP A 41 -18.14 38.44 0.25
CA ASP A 41 -17.85 38.74 -1.15
C ASP A 41 -17.77 40.26 -1.36
N SER A 42 -16.57 40.83 -1.46
CA SER A 42 -16.38 42.24 -1.85
C SER A 42 -15.70 42.39 -3.21
N GLU A 43 -16.08 43.44 -3.94
CA GLU A 43 -15.53 43.81 -5.26
C GLU A 43 -13.99 44.01 -5.24
N VAL A 44 -13.41 44.30 -4.08
CA VAL A 44 -11.96 44.40 -3.88
C VAL A 44 -11.26 43.06 -4.12
N ILE A 45 -11.88 41.95 -3.71
CA ILE A 45 -11.34 40.60 -3.94
C ILE A 45 -11.42 40.22 -5.41
N LYS A 46 -12.47 40.65 -6.13
CA LYS A 46 -12.57 40.44 -7.59
C LYS A 46 -11.54 41.27 -8.36
N LEU A 47 -11.29 42.51 -7.93
CA LEU A 47 -10.27 43.38 -8.50
C LEU A 47 -8.86 42.82 -8.29
N LEU A 48 -8.56 42.34 -7.07
CA LEU A 48 -7.28 41.68 -6.75
C LEU A 48 -7.08 40.41 -7.59
N LYS A 49 -8.11 39.55 -7.72
CA LYS A 49 -8.05 38.36 -8.59
C LYS A 49 -7.78 38.72 -10.06
N ARG A 50 -8.35 39.82 -10.54
CA ARG A 50 -8.18 40.28 -11.93
C ARG A 50 -6.81 40.90 -12.19
N ILE A 51 -6.26 41.63 -11.21
CA ILE A 51 -4.90 42.18 -11.26
C ILE A 51 -3.88 41.04 -11.26
N ILE A 52 -4.01 40.12 -10.30
CA ILE A 52 -3.17 38.92 -10.19
C ILE A 52 -3.20 38.09 -11.48
N SER A 53 -4.39 37.85 -12.05
CA SER A 53 -4.53 37.10 -13.31
C SER A 53 -3.90 37.79 -14.53
N ASN A 54 -3.86 39.11 -14.58
CA ASN A 54 -3.27 39.85 -15.69
C ASN A 54 -1.74 39.94 -15.55
N SER A 55 -1.23 40.02 -14.33
CA SER A 55 0.21 39.95 -14.02
C SER A 55 0.79 38.60 -14.43
N TYR A 56 0.09 37.49 -14.16
CA TYR A 56 0.53 36.14 -14.57
C TYR A 56 0.59 35.96 -16.10
N ARG A 57 -0.37 36.51 -16.86
CA ARG A 57 -0.34 36.44 -18.34
C ARG A 57 0.85 37.19 -18.95
N LEU A 58 1.32 38.24 -18.28
CA LEU A 58 2.48 39.02 -18.72
C LEU A 58 3.78 38.25 -18.44
N ILE A 59 3.89 37.62 -17.27
CA ILE A 59 5.08 36.84 -16.87
C ILE A 59 5.21 35.55 -17.69
N ASP A 60 4.09 34.87 -17.98
CA ASP A 60 4.06 33.68 -18.85
C ASP A 60 4.52 33.99 -20.29
N SER A 61 4.27 35.20 -20.78
CA SER A 61 4.70 35.62 -22.13
C SER A 61 6.21 35.85 -22.25
N ILE A 62 6.91 35.94 -21.11
CA ILE A 62 8.33 36.32 -21.03
C ILE A 62 9.22 35.12 -20.64
N SER A 63 8.76 34.17 -19.82
CA SER A 63 9.63 33.19 -19.15
C SER A 63 9.76 31.80 -19.82
N GLY A 64 8.79 31.37 -20.64
CA GLY A 64 8.89 30.17 -21.48
C GLY A 64 8.96 28.79 -20.80
N PHE A 65 8.87 28.65 -19.47
CA PHE A 65 8.83 27.35 -18.75
C PHE A 65 7.90 27.38 -17.52
N SER A 66 7.27 26.23 -17.19
CA SER A 66 6.30 26.04 -16.11
C SER A 66 6.77 25.02 -15.04
N ASN A 67 6.87 25.41 -13.76
CA ASN A 67 7.28 24.58 -12.60
C ASN A 67 6.30 24.76 -11.45
N HIS A 68 5.78 23.78 -10.69
CA HIS A 68 4.66 24.02 -9.74
C HIS A 68 5.02 24.07 -8.23
N LEU A 69 4.38 24.95 -7.44
CA LEU A 69 4.41 25.02 -5.95
C LEU A 69 3.02 24.67 -5.37
N LEU A 70 3.00 23.84 -4.31
CA LEU A 70 1.78 23.46 -3.58
C LEU A 70 1.48 24.48 -2.47
N LEU A 71 0.54 25.39 -2.71
CA LEU A 71 0.00 26.29 -1.69
C LEU A 71 -1.32 25.71 -1.15
N SER A 72 -1.33 25.35 0.15
CA SER A 72 -2.58 25.12 0.87
C SER A 72 -3.13 26.44 1.40
N PRO A 73 -4.42 26.76 1.22
CA PRO A 73 -5.03 27.97 1.77
C PRO A 73 -5.16 27.98 3.31
N TYR A 74 -4.68 26.94 4.01
CA TYR A 74 -4.99 26.68 5.42
C TYR A 74 -3.77 26.52 6.34
N GLY A 75 -2.57 26.93 5.92
CA GLY A 75 -1.43 27.06 6.82
C GLY A 75 -0.08 27.11 6.11
N ASP A 76 0.85 27.89 6.68
CA ASP A 76 2.28 27.83 6.38
C ASP A 76 2.84 26.51 6.88
N TYR A 77 2.72 25.47 6.07
CA TYR A 77 3.42 24.23 6.34
C TYR A 77 4.87 24.40 5.88
N ASN A 78 5.73 24.87 6.78
CA ASN A 78 7.15 25.11 6.54
C ASN A 78 7.92 23.76 6.44
N PHE A 79 7.67 22.99 5.38
CA PHE A 79 8.31 21.70 5.09
C PHE A 79 9.41 21.85 4.03
N GLN A 80 10.25 22.89 4.16
CA GLN A 80 11.25 23.24 3.14
C GLN A 80 12.10 22.05 2.69
N GLN A 81 12.52 21.19 3.61
CA GLN A 81 13.35 20.02 3.31
C GLN A 81 12.62 18.97 2.45
N LEU A 82 11.35 18.66 2.76
CA LEU A 82 10.55 17.69 1.99
C LEU A 82 10.15 18.28 0.63
N GLN A 83 9.91 19.58 0.56
CA GLN A 83 9.67 20.28 -0.69
C GLN A 83 10.93 20.26 -1.58
N GLU A 84 12.12 20.39 -1.01
CA GLU A 84 13.36 20.33 -1.79
C GLU A 84 13.62 18.95 -2.38
N ILE A 85 13.31 17.87 -1.65
CA ILE A 85 13.36 16.51 -2.20
C ILE A 85 12.35 16.38 -3.35
N LEU A 86 11.13 16.90 -3.20
CA LEU A 86 10.13 16.85 -4.27
C LEU A 86 10.59 17.63 -5.52
N ARG A 87 11.17 18.83 -5.35
CA ARG A 87 11.76 19.62 -6.44
C ARG A 87 12.92 18.89 -7.12
N LEU A 88 13.78 18.22 -6.35
CA LEU A 88 14.84 17.39 -6.89
C LEU A 88 14.25 16.28 -7.76
N LEU A 89 13.21 15.60 -7.31
CA LEU A 89 12.53 14.55 -8.07
C LEU A 89 11.85 15.08 -9.34
N GLU A 90 11.27 16.28 -9.31
CA GLU A 90 10.69 16.96 -10.46
C GLU A 90 11.78 17.38 -11.47
N ALA A 91 12.90 17.94 -10.99
CA ALA A 91 14.04 18.32 -11.82
C ALA A 91 14.69 17.10 -12.51
N LYS A 92 14.69 15.94 -11.84
CA LYS A 92 15.11 14.65 -12.43
C LYS A 92 14.02 14.00 -13.29
N LYS A 93 12.88 14.66 -13.49
CA LYS A 93 11.71 14.18 -14.24
C LYS A 93 11.15 12.83 -13.77
N ILE A 94 11.35 12.52 -12.49
CA ILE A 94 10.78 11.33 -11.83
C ILE A 94 9.36 11.62 -11.38
N VAL A 95 9.10 12.83 -10.88
CA VAL A 95 7.75 13.28 -10.51
C VAL A 95 7.17 14.11 -11.64
N LYS A 96 5.95 13.76 -12.07
CA LYS A 96 5.19 14.47 -13.10
C LYS A 96 4.31 15.55 -12.51
N ARG A 97 3.63 15.22 -11.41
CA ARG A 97 2.68 16.07 -10.71
C ARG A 97 2.57 15.61 -9.27
N SER A 98 2.31 16.56 -8.39
CA SER A 98 1.94 16.30 -7.00
C SER A 98 0.64 17.07 -6.70
N ALA A 99 -0.21 16.49 -5.86
CA ALA A 99 -1.46 17.09 -5.44
C ALA A 99 -1.62 16.88 -3.93
N PHE A 100 -1.35 17.94 -3.16
CA PHE A 100 -1.69 17.99 -1.76
C PHE A 100 -3.13 18.48 -1.62
N GLY A 101 -3.91 17.75 -0.86
CA GLY A 101 -5.30 18.07 -0.60
C GLY A 101 -5.66 17.76 0.83
N ASP A 102 -6.82 18.25 1.21
CA ASP A 102 -7.48 17.79 2.41
C ASP A 102 -8.80 17.15 2.02
N THR A 103 -9.16 16.07 2.70
CA THR A 103 -10.40 15.35 2.42
C THR A 103 -11.44 15.76 3.44
N ARG A 104 -11.96 16.98 3.27
CA ARG A 104 -13.06 17.49 4.09
C ARG A 104 -14.41 17.02 3.58
N TYR A 105 -14.93 15.99 4.22
CA TYR A 105 -16.37 15.77 4.25
C TYR A 105 -16.92 16.14 5.63
N ASN A 106 -18.13 16.70 5.66
CA ASN A 106 -18.75 17.17 6.91
C ASN A 106 -19.22 16.03 7.83
N ASP A 107 -19.19 14.80 7.32
CA ASP A 107 -19.70 13.56 7.90
C ASP A 107 -18.61 12.47 7.98
N ALA A 108 -17.33 12.83 7.95
CA ALA A 108 -16.22 11.89 8.15
C ALA A 108 -15.01 12.55 8.84
N PRO A 109 -14.17 11.78 9.57
CA PRO A 109 -12.95 12.29 10.21
C PRO A 109 -11.99 12.92 9.21
N PHE A 110 -11.45 14.09 9.53
CA PHE A 110 -10.55 14.82 8.63
C PHE A 110 -9.18 14.15 8.48
N PHE A 111 -8.66 14.11 7.24
CA PHE A 111 -7.29 13.70 6.91
C PHE A 111 -6.63 14.63 5.89
N TYR A 112 -5.31 14.76 6.00
CA TYR A 112 -4.46 15.26 4.92
C TYR A 112 -4.19 14.14 3.92
N ARG A 113 -4.04 14.51 2.65
CA ARG A 113 -3.71 13.60 1.55
C ARG A 113 -2.63 14.21 0.67
N LEU A 114 -1.67 13.39 0.27
CA LEU A 114 -0.74 13.74 -0.80
C LEU A 114 -0.72 12.62 -1.85
N ASP A 115 -1.01 13.01 -3.09
CA ASP A 115 -0.78 12.17 -4.27
C ASP A 115 0.44 12.69 -5.02
N ILE A 116 1.39 11.81 -5.32
CA ILE A 116 2.55 12.11 -6.16
C ILE A 116 2.51 11.14 -7.34
N ALA A 117 2.32 11.65 -8.56
CA ALA A 117 2.37 10.81 -9.75
C ALA A 117 3.76 10.85 -10.38
N THR A 118 4.32 9.69 -10.69
CA THR A 118 5.63 9.59 -11.32
C THR A 118 5.56 9.71 -12.84
N ASN A 119 6.73 9.87 -13.45
CA ASN A 119 6.94 9.83 -14.88
C ASN A 119 8.03 8.80 -15.21
N HIS A 120 7.75 7.94 -16.19
CA HIS A 120 8.72 6.97 -16.71
C HIS A 120 9.12 7.38 -18.13
N GLU A 121 10.23 8.13 -18.24
CA GLU A 121 10.79 8.48 -19.55
C GLU A 121 11.15 7.22 -20.35
N LYS A 122 11.13 7.34 -21.68
CA LYS A 122 11.43 6.22 -22.58
C LYS A 122 12.87 5.76 -22.36
N GLY A 123 13.05 4.46 -22.15
CA GLY A 123 14.37 3.84 -22.01
C GLY A 123 14.89 3.76 -20.57
N VAL A 124 14.17 4.27 -19.57
CA VAL A 124 14.55 4.13 -18.14
C VAL A 124 14.44 2.68 -17.68
N THR A 125 13.47 1.93 -18.19
CA THR A 125 13.25 0.52 -17.84
C THR A 125 12.73 -0.27 -19.04
N ASP A 126 13.01 -1.57 -19.07
CA ASP A 126 12.44 -2.53 -20.02
C ASP A 126 11.06 -3.05 -19.58
N GLY A 127 10.55 -2.57 -18.43
CA GLY A 127 9.25 -2.93 -17.85
C GLY A 127 8.04 -2.21 -18.43
N ILE A 128 6.86 -2.59 -17.92
CA ILE A 128 5.59 -1.92 -18.24
C ILE A 128 5.67 -0.48 -17.76
N LYS A 129 5.35 0.47 -18.65
CA LYS A 129 5.18 1.87 -18.26
C LYS A 129 3.85 2.02 -17.52
N LEU A 130 3.92 2.34 -16.24
CA LEU A 130 2.74 2.69 -15.47
C LEU A 130 2.41 4.16 -15.73
N GLU A 131 1.44 4.43 -16.61
CA GLU A 131 1.01 5.80 -16.94
C GLU A 131 0.51 6.59 -15.71
N LYS A 132 0.20 5.89 -14.61
CA LYS A 132 -0.24 6.46 -13.33
C LYS A 132 0.33 5.67 -12.14
N MET A 133 1.64 5.50 -12.03
CA MET A 133 2.22 5.15 -10.73
C MET A 133 2.06 6.35 -9.80
N ILE A 134 1.35 6.15 -8.69
CA ILE A 134 1.04 7.19 -7.70
C ILE A 134 1.57 6.72 -6.34
N GLY A 135 2.28 7.58 -5.64
CA GLY A 135 2.54 7.49 -4.21
C GLY A 135 1.41 8.23 -3.52
N HIS A 136 0.77 7.57 -2.57
CA HIS A 136 -0.52 7.97 -2.06
C HIS A 136 -0.52 7.79 -0.54
N CYS A 137 -0.47 8.91 0.18
CA CYS A 137 -0.49 8.88 1.63
C CYS A 137 -1.66 9.67 2.21
N PHE A 138 -2.18 9.16 3.33
CA PHE A 138 -3.21 9.75 4.17
C PHE A 138 -2.73 9.78 5.63
N GLY A 139 -3.12 10.80 6.38
CA GLY A 139 -2.75 10.92 7.79
C GLY A 139 -3.32 12.15 8.48
N LYS A 140 -3.28 12.16 9.80
CA LYS A 140 -3.71 13.30 10.63
C LYS A 140 -2.62 14.37 10.77
N ASN A 141 -1.37 14.03 10.42
CA ASN A 141 -0.23 14.93 10.42
C ASN A 141 0.25 15.20 8.98
N ALA A 142 0.21 16.46 8.54
CA ALA A 142 0.63 16.83 7.20
C ALA A 142 2.11 16.51 6.90
N ALA A 143 3.02 16.70 7.86
CA ALA A 143 4.45 16.42 7.68
C ALA A 143 4.70 14.94 7.44
N GLU A 144 4.02 14.10 8.22
CA GLU A 144 4.08 12.64 8.08
C GLU A 144 3.54 12.20 6.72
N VAL A 145 2.42 12.79 6.26
CA VAL A 145 1.86 12.53 4.92
C VAL A 145 2.84 12.87 3.82
N PHE A 146 3.51 14.03 3.90
CA PHE A 146 4.55 14.41 2.95
C PHE A 146 5.72 13.41 2.94
N SER A 147 6.26 13.10 4.12
CA SER A 147 7.39 12.20 4.26
C SER A 147 7.08 10.79 3.73
N LYS A 148 5.91 10.23 4.09
CA LYS A 148 5.49 8.90 3.67
C LYS A 148 5.21 8.83 2.17
N ALA A 149 4.54 9.82 1.58
CA ALA A 149 4.26 9.84 0.15
C ALA A 149 5.55 9.92 -0.70
N ILE A 150 6.54 10.73 -0.27
CA ILE A 150 7.86 10.77 -0.92
C ILE A 150 8.56 9.42 -0.78
N GLY A 151 8.55 8.85 0.43
CA GLY A 151 9.14 7.54 0.70
C GLY A 151 8.53 6.42 -0.16
N GLU A 152 7.21 6.43 -0.35
CA GLU A 152 6.49 5.47 -1.21
C GLU A 152 6.88 5.62 -2.68
N ILE A 153 7.13 6.84 -3.18
CA ILE A 153 7.64 7.04 -4.54
C ILE A 153 9.08 6.56 -4.69
N LEU A 154 9.96 6.90 -3.74
CA LEU A 154 11.34 6.41 -3.75
C LEU A 154 11.39 4.87 -3.64
N GLU A 155 10.46 4.25 -2.94
CA GLU A 155 10.32 2.80 -2.93
C GLU A 155 9.86 2.28 -4.30
N ARG A 156 8.68 2.68 -4.75
CA ARG A 156 8.01 2.13 -5.93
C ARG A 156 8.77 2.39 -7.23
N TYR A 157 9.25 3.62 -7.42
CA TYR A 157 9.87 4.02 -8.68
C TYR A 157 11.10 3.17 -8.98
N PHE A 158 12.03 3.05 -8.03
CA PHE A 158 13.28 2.34 -8.23
C PHE A 158 13.12 0.82 -8.32
N LEU A 159 12.06 0.26 -7.75
CA LEU A 159 11.69 -1.15 -7.91
C LEU A 159 11.04 -1.49 -9.27
N THR A 160 10.81 -0.49 -10.13
CA THR A 160 10.38 -0.71 -11.52
C THR A 160 11.52 -0.63 -12.53
N ILE A 161 12.72 -0.26 -12.11
CA ILE A 161 13.86 -0.03 -13.01
C ILE A 161 14.67 -1.31 -13.17
N TYR A 162 14.62 -1.88 -14.37
CA TYR A 162 15.49 -2.98 -14.77
C TYR A 162 15.75 -2.96 -16.28
N HIS A 163 16.82 -3.63 -16.70
CA HIS A 163 17.07 -3.93 -18.10
C HIS A 163 17.36 -5.42 -18.27
N LYS A 164 16.67 -6.08 -19.21
CA LYS A 164 16.80 -7.52 -19.44
C LYS A 164 18.23 -7.94 -19.76
N LYS A 165 19.00 -7.07 -20.43
CA LYS A 165 20.42 -7.30 -20.73
C LYS A 165 21.31 -7.45 -19.48
N ASN A 166 20.87 -6.90 -18.34
CA ASN A 166 21.60 -6.98 -17.07
C ASN A 166 21.16 -8.20 -16.23
N LEU A 167 20.04 -8.82 -16.59
CA LEU A 167 19.52 -10.01 -15.90
C LEU A 167 20.18 -11.27 -16.45
N LEU A 168 20.39 -12.26 -15.58
CA LEU A 168 20.90 -13.56 -15.99
C LEU A 168 19.76 -14.36 -16.62
N ARG A 169 19.79 -14.59 -17.93
CA ARG A 169 18.84 -15.50 -18.60
C ARG A 169 19.31 -16.95 -18.50
N SER A 170 18.59 -17.81 -17.80
CA SER A 170 19.01 -19.22 -17.59
C SER A 170 17.86 -20.15 -17.21
N SER A 171 18.08 -21.46 -17.38
CA SER A 171 17.23 -22.51 -16.82
C SER A 171 17.68 -22.88 -15.41
N LEU A 172 16.81 -23.53 -14.64
CA LEU A 172 17.17 -24.08 -13.32
C LEU A 172 18.29 -25.11 -13.43
N SER A 173 18.22 -26.00 -14.41
CA SER A 173 19.24 -27.03 -14.66
C SER A 173 20.61 -26.42 -14.96
N ALA A 174 20.67 -25.36 -15.78
CA ALA A 174 21.90 -24.67 -16.11
C ALA A 174 22.51 -23.95 -14.90
N LEU A 175 21.69 -23.34 -14.04
CA LEU A 175 22.15 -22.73 -12.78
C LEU A 175 22.72 -23.78 -11.83
N LYS A 176 22.04 -24.92 -11.65
CA LYS A 176 22.49 -26.06 -10.85
C LYS A 176 23.83 -26.62 -11.36
N ASN A 177 23.96 -26.83 -12.68
CA ASN A 177 25.19 -27.31 -13.30
C ASN A 177 26.38 -26.36 -13.10
N LYS A 178 26.12 -25.05 -13.12
CA LYS A 178 27.13 -24.01 -12.82
C LYS A 178 27.36 -23.79 -11.32
N LYS A 179 26.64 -24.53 -10.46
CA LYS A 179 26.65 -24.36 -8.99
C LYS A 179 26.35 -22.92 -8.56
N LEU A 180 25.50 -22.23 -9.32
CA LEU A 180 25.01 -20.89 -8.94
C LEU A 180 23.83 -21.05 -7.97
N PRO A 181 23.89 -20.43 -6.79
CA PRO A 181 22.79 -20.50 -5.83
C PRO A 181 21.57 -19.78 -6.40
N ALA A 182 20.45 -20.47 -6.51
CA ALA A 182 19.20 -19.93 -7.01
C ALA A 182 18.05 -20.42 -6.14
N LEU A 183 16.99 -19.61 -6.05
CA LEU A 183 15.79 -20.00 -5.34
C LEU A 183 15.17 -21.25 -5.97
N ASP A 184 14.85 -22.25 -5.14
CA ASP A 184 14.04 -23.38 -5.57
C ASP A 184 12.58 -22.93 -5.78
N LEU A 185 12.16 -22.89 -7.05
CA LEU A 185 10.82 -22.42 -7.42
C LEU A 185 9.71 -23.34 -6.93
N ASN A 186 10.02 -24.59 -6.55
CA ASN A 186 9.04 -25.50 -5.95
C ASN A 186 8.66 -25.10 -4.51
N LEU A 187 9.41 -24.17 -3.91
CA LEU A 187 9.11 -23.60 -2.60
C LEU A 187 8.20 -22.36 -2.70
N LEU A 188 7.86 -21.90 -3.89
CA LEU A 188 6.94 -20.77 -4.04
C LEU A 188 5.51 -21.15 -3.67
N ALA A 189 4.86 -20.30 -2.88
CA ALA A 189 3.42 -20.32 -2.70
C ALA A 189 2.73 -19.98 -4.03
N GLY A 190 2.22 -21.00 -4.72
CA GLY A 190 1.79 -20.87 -6.12
C GLY A 190 0.40 -21.43 -6.41
N PHE A 191 0.21 -21.78 -7.67
CA PHE A 191 -1.09 -22.23 -8.21
C PHE A 191 -1.39 -23.69 -7.87
N SER A 192 -2.66 -24.02 -7.72
CA SER A 192 -3.14 -25.41 -7.61
C SER A 192 -2.97 -26.19 -8.91
N GLU A 193 -3.03 -27.52 -8.84
CA GLU A 193 -2.96 -28.39 -10.02
C GLU A 193 -4.11 -28.13 -11.01
N GLU A 194 -5.31 -27.79 -10.51
CA GLU A 194 -6.42 -27.38 -11.38
C GLU A 194 -6.11 -26.06 -12.10
N GLN A 195 -5.56 -25.07 -11.39
CA GLN A 195 -5.14 -23.79 -11.99
C GLN A 195 -4.04 -23.99 -13.04
N LYS A 196 -3.09 -24.91 -12.80
CA LYS A 196 -2.03 -25.28 -13.75
C LYS A 196 -2.57 -26.01 -14.97
N LYS A 197 -3.57 -26.87 -14.81
CA LYS A 197 -4.25 -27.56 -15.93
C LYS A 197 -5.01 -26.59 -16.82
N ASN A 198 -5.67 -25.59 -16.22
CA ASN A 198 -6.44 -24.58 -16.95
C ASN A 198 -5.56 -23.53 -17.64
N ASN A 199 -4.31 -23.35 -17.20
CA ASN A 199 -3.37 -22.42 -17.82
C ASN A 199 -1.96 -23.04 -17.85
N PRO A 200 -1.55 -23.66 -18.98
CA PRO A 200 -0.24 -24.28 -19.12
C PRO A 200 0.94 -23.35 -18.85
N ARG A 201 0.77 -22.02 -18.98
CA ARG A 201 1.84 -21.06 -18.63
C ARG A 201 2.19 -21.05 -17.14
N ARG A 202 1.36 -21.63 -16.27
CA ARG A 202 1.64 -21.78 -14.82
C ARG A 202 2.48 -23.01 -14.49
N GLN A 203 2.82 -23.82 -15.49
CA GLN A 203 3.68 -24.98 -15.34
C GLN A 203 5.09 -24.60 -15.75
N PHE A 204 6.06 -25.10 -14.99
CA PHE A 204 7.48 -25.00 -15.31
C PHE A 204 8.17 -26.32 -15.02
N ASN A 205 9.36 -26.49 -15.59
CA ASN A 205 10.26 -27.61 -15.34
C ASN A 205 11.71 -27.08 -15.22
N GLU A 206 12.65 -27.99 -14.99
CA GLU A 206 14.07 -27.64 -14.80
C GLU A 206 14.70 -26.93 -16.02
N GLU A 207 14.14 -27.13 -17.22
CA GLU A 207 14.60 -26.51 -18.48
C GLU A 207 13.90 -25.19 -18.80
N SER A 208 12.90 -24.80 -18.01
CA SER A 208 12.19 -23.55 -18.21
C SER A 208 13.12 -22.36 -18.00
N ILE A 209 13.10 -21.43 -18.95
CA ILE A 209 13.98 -20.26 -18.95
C ILE A 209 13.31 -19.12 -18.20
N PHE A 210 14.06 -18.53 -17.27
CA PHE A 210 13.69 -17.32 -16.55
C PHE A 210 14.81 -16.29 -16.67
N TYR A 211 14.48 -15.04 -16.34
CA TYR A 211 15.49 -14.03 -16.01
C TYR A 211 15.67 -13.97 -14.50
N TRP A 212 16.92 -13.92 -14.09
CA TRP A 212 17.34 -14.02 -12.70
C TRP A 212 18.08 -12.75 -12.31
N GLU A 213 17.76 -12.22 -11.13
CA GLU A 213 18.43 -11.09 -10.51
C GLU A 213 19.12 -11.55 -9.21
N LYS A 214 20.25 -10.93 -8.89
CA LYS A 214 21.00 -11.20 -7.66
C LYS A 214 20.28 -10.56 -6.47
N ALA A 215 20.02 -11.38 -5.46
CA ALA A 215 19.51 -10.97 -4.16
C ALA A 215 20.46 -11.46 -3.06
N LYS A 216 20.20 -11.06 -1.82
CA LYS A 216 20.93 -11.53 -0.64
C LYS A 216 19.98 -12.16 0.36
N ARG A 217 20.45 -13.18 1.07
CA ARG A 217 19.75 -13.70 2.24
C ARG A 217 20.00 -12.80 3.45
N VAL A 218 18.98 -12.50 4.24
CA VAL A 218 19.06 -11.52 5.34
C VAL A 218 20.05 -11.97 6.42
N LEU A 219 19.92 -13.21 6.91
CA LEU A 219 20.71 -13.69 8.04
C LEU A 219 22.15 -14.05 7.66
N THR A 220 22.38 -14.61 6.47
CA THR A 220 23.71 -15.09 6.06
C THR A 220 24.48 -14.09 5.19
N GLY A 221 23.79 -13.13 4.56
CA GLY A 221 24.38 -12.22 3.59
C GLY A 221 24.79 -12.87 2.26
N GLU A 222 24.57 -14.17 2.11
CA GLU A 222 24.90 -14.94 0.91
C GLU A 222 24.13 -14.43 -0.30
N THR A 223 24.80 -14.39 -1.46
CA THR A 223 24.17 -14.02 -2.72
C THR A 223 23.39 -15.22 -3.27
N THR A 224 22.17 -14.98 -3.74
CA THR A 224 21.34 -15.96 -4.44
C THR A 224 20.70 -15.32 -5.67
N TYR A 225 20.28 -16.12 -6.62
CA TYR A 225 19.52 -15.68 -7.78
C TYR A 225 18.02 -15.93 -7.56
N LEU A 226 17.22 -14.86 -7.68
CA LEU A 226 15.76 -14.93 -7.66
C LEU A 226 15.19 -14.63 -9.05
N PRO A 227 14.06 -15.23 -9.45
CA PRO A 227 13.37 -14.82 -10.66
C PRO A 227 13.00 -13.35 -10.61
N ALA A 228 13.21 -12.64 -11.73
CA ALA A 228 12.87 -11.23 -11.87
C ALA A 228 11.38 -10.94 -11.61
N GLN A 229 10.51 -11.94 -11.82
CA GLN A 229 9.08 -11.89 -11.48
C GLN A 229 8.79 -11.62 -9.99
N LEU A 230 9.70 -12.01 -9.10
CA LEU A 230 9.56 -11.80 -7.65
C LEU A 230 10.17 -10.48 -7.18
N ILE A 231 10.86 -9.75 -8.07
CA ILE A 231 11.64 -8.56 -7.72
C ILE A 231 11.04 -7.30 -8.32
N TYR A 232 10.73 -7.31 -9.62
CA TYR A 232 10.34 -6.10 -10.33
C TYR A 232 8.82 -6.04 -10.52
N TRP A 233 8.20 -5.01 -9.97
CA TRP A 233 6.74 -4.83 -10.03
C TRP A 233 6.23 -4.80 -11.49
N THR A 234 6.93 -4.11 -12.38
CA THR A 234 6.52 -3.91 -13.79
C THR A 234 7.17 -4.91 -14.75
N TYR A 235 7.61 -6.07 -14.24
CA TYR A 235 8.33 -7.06 -15.04
C TYR A 235 7.50 -7.60 -16.22
N ILE A 236 8.09 -7.54 -17.42
CA ILE A 236 7.55 -8.12 -18.65
C ILE A 236 8.23 -9.46 -18.92
N ARG A 237 7.48 -10.53 -18.73
CA ARG A 237 7.88 -11.90 -19.08
C ARG A 237 8.08 -12.08 -20.58
N ASP A 238 9.03 -12.93 -20.97
CA ASP A 238 9.07 -13.45 -22.33
C ASP A 238 7.87 -14.38 -22.58
N GLU A 239 7.46 -14.56 -23.83
CA GLU A 239 6.25 -15.34 -24.18
C GLU A 239 6.28 -16.78 -23.66
N LEU A 240 7.47 -17.38 -23.64
CA LEU A 240 7.72 -18.75 -23.19
C LEU A 240 8.12 -18.85 -21.70
N GLU A 241 8.29 -17.71 -21.01
CA GLU A 241 8.65 -17.71 -19.59
C GLU A 241 7.42 -18.07 -18.74
N PRO A 242 7.47 -19.14 -17.91
CA PRO A 242 6.36 -19.52 -17.07
C PRO A 242 5.93 -18.42 -16.09
N PHE A 243 4.65 -18.39 -15.77
CA PHE A 243 4.03 -17.46 -14.82
C PHE A 243 4.14 -18.02 -13.40
N LEU A 244 4.96 -17.37 -12.56
CA LEU A 244 5.17 -17.77 -11.17
C LEU A 244 4.16 -17.07 -10.24
N CYS A 245 3.99 -15.76 -10.41
CA CYS A 245 3.10 -14.95 -9.58
C CYS A 245 2.66 -13.69 -10.33
N GLU A 246 1.61 -13.05 -9.82
CA GLU A 246 1.21 -11.72 -10.26
C GLU A 246 2.20 -10.65 -9.78
N GLY A 247 2.57 -9.73 -10.67
CA GLY A 247 3.44 -8.60 -10.32
C GLY A 247 2.68 -7.53 -9.53
N ASN A 248 3.12 -7.25 -8.32
CA ASN A 248 2.62 -6.18 -7.45
C ASN A 248 3.75 -5.68 -6.54
N THR A 249 3.46 -4.76 -5.63
CA THR A 249 4.46 -4.17 -4.71
C THR A 249 4.69 -5.02 -3.45
N ASN A 250 4.27 -6.29 -3.44
CA ASN A 250 4.30 -7.13 -2.24
C ASN A 250 5.70 -7.38 -1.71
N GLY A 251 5.97 -6.88 -0.50
CA GLY A 251 7.28 -6.98 0.14
C GLY A 251 8.23 -5.85 -0.24
N ALA A 252 7.74 -4.82 -0.90
CA ALA A 252 8.46 -3.57 -1.06
C ALA A 252 8.59 -2.86 0.31
N GLY A 253 9.70 -2.16 0.50
CA GLY A 253 9.93 -1.39 1.71
C GLY A 253 10.92 -0.26 1.49
N GLY A 254 10.65 0.89 2.07
CA GLY A 254 11.51 2.08 2.02
C GLY A 254 11.82 2.63 3.40
N PHE A 255 13.07 3.09 3.61
CA PHE A 255 13.48 3.74 4.86
C PHE A 255 14.80 4.52 4.71
N PHE A 256 15.17 5.31 5.72
CA PHE A 256 16.47 6.02 5.77
C PHE A 256 17.65 5.12 6.20
N THR A 257 17.39 3.84 6.43
CA THR A 257 18.39 2.82 6.72
C THR A 257 18.08 1.57 5.92
N LYS A 258 19.12 0.79 5.62
CA LYS A 258 18.96 -0.47 4.91
C LYS A 258 18.11 -1.46 5.71
N GLU A 259 18.39 -1.60 7.00
CA GLU A 259 17.69 -2.52 7.89
C GLU A 259 16.21 -2.14 8.01
N GLY A 260 15.90 -0.84 8.12
CA GLY A 260 14.52 -0.35 8.15
C GLY A 260 13.74 -0.63 6.86
N ALA A 261 14.37 -0.50 5.70
CA ALA A 261 13.73 -0.80 4.41
C ALA A 261 13.39 -2.29 4.29
N ILE A 262 14.31 -3.17 4.70
CA ILE A 262 14.07 -4.63 4.72
C ILE A 262 13.00 -4.99 5.75
N LEU A 263 13.05 -4.42 6.95
CA LEU A 263 12.03 -4.62 7.99
C LEU A 263 10.63 -4.26 7.49
N SER A 264 10.49 -3.10 6.84
CA SER A 264 9.20 -2.68 6.26
C SER A 264 8.66 -3.72 5.27
N GLY A 265 9.52 -4.24 4.39
CA GLY A 265 9.14 -5.28 3.44
C GLY A 265 8.73 -6.60 4.12
N ILE A 266 9.44 -7.04 5.16
CA ILE A 266 9.07 -8.27 5.90
C ILE A 266 7.73 -8.08 6.62
N TYR A 267 7.50 -6.95 7.29
CA TYR A 267 6.24 -6.67 7.97
C TYR A 267 5.05 -6.63 7.00
N GLU A 268 5.23 -6.02 5.82
CA GLU A 268 4.21 -6.03 4.77
C GLU A 268 3.90 -7.47 4.30
N LEU A 269 4.94 -8.28 4.09
CA LEU A 269 4.77 -9.69 3.72
C LEU A 269 3.99 -10.46 4.79
N ILE A 270 4.30 -10.29 6.08
CA ILE A 270 3.59 -10.95 7.18
C ILE A 270 2.13 -10.49 7.25
N GLN A 271 1.88 -9.19 7.09
CA GLN A 271 0.53 -8.61 7.13
C GLN A 271 -0.40 -9.28 6.10
N ARG A 272 0.04 -9.34 4.85
CA ARG A 272 -0.76 -9.86 3.74
C ARG A 272 -0.90 -11.37 3.81
N ASP A 273 0.17 -12.06 4.18
CA ASP A 273 0.15 -13.50 4.42
C ASP A 273 -0.85 -13.86 5.53
N SER A 274 -0.78 -13.18 6.67
CA SER A 274 -1.67 -13.36 7.81
C SER A 274 -3.13 -13.10 7.41
N PHE A 275 -3.39 -12.00 6.72
CA PHE A 275 -4.73 -11.68 6.22
C PHE A 275 -5.27 -12.78 5.30
N LEU A 276 -4.48 -13.26 4.33
CA LEU A 276 -4.92 -14.28 3.39
C LEU A 276 -5.12 -15.65 4.05
N ILE A 277 -4.32 -16.01 5.08
CA ILE A 277 -4.54 -17.21 5.88
C ILE A 277 -5.94 -17.17 6.49
N TYR A 278 -6.30 -16.07 7.17
CA TYR A 278 -7.61 -15.94 7.81
C TYR A 278 -8.74 -15.88 6.77
N TRP A 279 -8.58 -15.08 5.72
CA TRP A 279 -9.63 -14.87 4.72
C TRP A 279 -9.93 -16.14 3.93
N LEU A 280 -8.92 -16.78 3.35
CA LEU A 280 -9.09 -17.96 2.50
C LEU A 280 -9.53 -19.19 3.29
N ASN A 281 -9.16 -19.31 4.56
CA ASN A 281 -9.66 -20.38 5.43
C ASN A 281 -11.00 -20.05 6.10
N LYS A 282 -11.57 -18.85 5.86
CA LYS A 282 -12.79 -18.36 6.51
C LYS A 282 -12.70 -18.46 8.04
N LEU A 283 -11.52 -18.16 8.59
CA LEU A 283 -11.29 -18.14 10.03
C LEU A 283 -11.87 -16.85 10.60
N THR A 284 -12.62 -16.97 11.70
CA THR A 284 -13.09 -15.83 12.46
C THR A 284 -11.96 -15.35 13.40
N PRO A 285 -11.36 -14.16 13.16
CA PRO A 285 -10.37 -13.59 14.06
C PRO A 285 -11.00 -13.20 15.39
N LYS A 286 -10.18 -13.09 16.43
CA LYS A 286 -10.60 -12.42 17.68
C LYS A 286 -10.72 -10.92 17.41
N THR A 287 -11.61 -10.26 18.14
CA THR A 287 -11.83 -8.81 18.01
C THR A 287 -11.24 -8.10 19.23
N ILE A 288 -10.37 -7.11 19.02
CA ILE A 288 -9.85 -6.24 20.08
C ILE A 288 -10.89 -5.17 20.37
N ASP A 289 -11.17 -4.89 21.65
CA ASP A 289 -11.98 -3.74 22.03
C ASP A 289 -11.25 -2.43 21.70
N PRO A 290 -11.72 -1.63 20.71
CA PRO A 290 -11.00 -0.43 20.29
C PRO A 290 -10.81 0.58 21.43
N LYS A 291 -11.72 0.60 22.42
CA LYS A 291 -11.66 1.50 23.58
C LYS A 291 -10.53 1.19 24.57
N THR A 292 -9.92 0.02 24.44
CA THR A 292 -8.87 -0.47 25.36
C THR A 292 -7.47 -0.31 24.79
N ILE A 293 -7.34 0.23 23.57
CA ILE A 293 -6.04 0.45 22.91
C ILE A 293 -5.39 1.70 23.53
N PRO A 294 -4.19 1.59 24.14
CA PRO A 294 -3.55 2.68 24.88
C PRO A 294 -2.79 3.64 23.94
N ASP A 295 -3.51 4.33 23.06
CA ASP A 295 -2.95 5.28 22.09
C ASP A 295 -3.89 6.47 21.89
N GLU A 296 -3.40 7.66 22.20
CA GLU A 296 -4.21 8.88 22.17
C GLU A 296 -4.69 9.21 20.76
N ASP A 297 -3.81 9.09 19.75
CA ASP A 297 -4.17 9.34 18.36
C ASP A 297 -5.23 8.35 17.85
N PHE A 298 -5.11 7.07 18.20
CA PHE A 298 -6.12 6.06 17.92
C PHE A 298 -7.46 6.38 18.59
N GLN A 299 -7.46 6.72 19.90
CA GLN A 299 -8.69 7.04 20.63
C GLN A 299 -9.37 8.29 20.06
N ASN A 300 -8.61 9.33 19.72
CA ASN A 300 -9.12 10.54 19.08
C ASN A 300 -9.82 10.22 17.75
N LEU A 301 -9.18 9.41 16.89
CA LEU A 301 -9.77 9.01 15.61
C LEU A 301 -10.98 8.09 15.80
N LEU A 302 -10.97 7.22 16.81
CA LEU A 302 -12.11 6.36 17.17
C LEU A 302 -13.32 7.21 17.61
N GLU A 303 -13.11 8.22 18.45
CA GLU A 303 -14.15 9.14 18.91
C GLU A 303 -14.73 9.98 17.77
N GLU A 304 -13.88 10.51 16.89
CA GLU A 304 -14.31 11.19 15.66
C GLU A 304 -15.16 10.27 14.79
N SER A 305 -14.68 9.04 14.54
CA SER A 305 -15.39 8.02 13.75
C SER A 305 -16.79 7.76 14.32
N LYS A 306 -16.89 7.56 15.64
CA LYS A 306 -18.16 7.33 16.33
C LYS A 306 -19.10 8.54 16.24
N ARG A 307 -18.57 9.76 16.33
CA ARG A 307 -19.36 11.00 16.20
C ARG A 307 -20.07 11.10 14.86
N TYR A 308 -19.44 10.58 13.80
CA TYR A 308 -20.02 10.53 12.46
C TYR A 308 -20.83 9.26 12.16
N GLY A 309 -20.98 8.36 13.14
CA GLY A 309 -21.80 7.16 13.02
C GLY A 309 -21.08 5.94 12.43
N PHE A 310 -19.75 5.96 12.33
CA PHE A 310 -18.97 4.82 11.88
C PHE A 310 -18.68 3.84 13.02
N GLU A 311 -18.61 2.55 12.68
CA GLU A 311 -18.22 1.48 13.58
C GLU A 311 -16.80 0.98 13.31
N ILE A 312 -16.01 1.05 14.39
CA ILE A 312 -14.71 0.47 14.73
C ILE A 312 -14.59 -1.06 14.86
N TYR A 313 -14.17 -1.85 13.87
CA TYR A 313 -13.79 -3.26 14.12
C TYR A 313 -12.27 -3.46 14.06
N CYS A 314 -11.65 -3.89 15.14
CA CYS A 314 -10.22 -4.23 15.20
C CYS A 314 -10.04 -5.74 15.33
N LEU A 315 -9.54 -6.38 14.28
CA LEU A 315 -9.45 -7.84 14.17
C LEU A 315 -8.00 -8.28 14.34
N ASN A 316 -7.75 -9.15 15.31
CA ASN A 316 -6.43 -9.78 15.48
C ASN A 316 -6.28 -10.94 14.50
N ILE A 317 -5.44 -10.73 13.49
CA ILE A 317 -5.12 -11.71 12.44
C ILE A 317 -3.70 -12.25 12.59
N THR A 318 -3.07 -12.09 13.75
CA THR A 318 -1.70 -12.57 14.01
C THR A 318 -1.59 -14.07 13.73
N ALA A 319 -0.73 -14.43 12.77
CA ALA A 319 -0.51 -15.82 12.34
C ALA A 319 0.65 -16.50 13.09
N ASP A 320 1.14 -17.62 12.57
CA ASP A 320 2.17 -18.46 13.21
C ASP A 320 3.58 -17.83 13.26
N THR A 321 3.80 -16.70 12.57
CA THR A 321 4.98 -15.85 12.76
C THR A 321 4.98 -15.18 14.15
N GLY A 322 3.81 -15.01 14.76
CA GLY A 322 3.62 -14.31 16.04
C GLY A 322 3.85 -12.80 16.00
N ALA A 323 4.24 -12.23 14.86
CA ALA A 323 4.35 -10.78 14.72
C ALA A 323 2.94 -10.15 14.75
N PRO A 324 2.67 -9.16 15.61
CA PRO A 324 1.35 -8.57 15.74
C PRO A 324 0.82 -8.07 14.39
N ALA A 325 -0.30 -8.64 13.94
CA ALA A 325 -0.95 -8.28 12.69
C ALA A 325 -2.45 -8.07 12.91
N PHE A 326 -2.97 -6.98 12.35
CA PHE A 326 -4.35 -6.57 12.52
C PHE A 326 -5.00 -6.21 11.19
N ALA A 327 -6.28 -6.52 11.07
CA ALA A 327 -7.16 -5.91 10.08
C ALA A 327 -8.13 -4.98 10.81
N VAL A 328 -8.30 -3.76 10.32
CA VAL A 328 -9.25 -2.79 10.88
C VAL A 328 -10.31 -2.48 9.82
N ILE A 329 -11.57 -2.52 10.23
CA ILE A 329 -12.71 -2.24 9.37
C ILE A 329 -13.37 -0.95 9.83
N VAL A 330 -13.44 0.03 8.94
CA VAL A 330 -14.37 1.16 9.05
C VAL A 330 -15.69 0.73 8.43
N SER A 331 -16.75 0.72 9.23
CA SER A 331 -18.09 0.32 8.78
C SER A 331 -19.09 1.46 8.86
N ASP A 332 -19.88 1.64 7.79
CA ASP A 332 -21.03 2.55 7.76
C ASP A 332 -22.33 1.76 7.51
N SER A 333 -23.28 1.87 8.43
CA SER A 333 -24.60 1.22 8.33
C SER A 333 -25.67 2.13 7.72
N SER A 334 -25.35 3.39 7.40
CA SER A 334 -26.31 4.39 6.91
C SER A 334 -26.79 4.14 5.47
N GLY A 335 -26.05 3.35 4.69
CA GLY A 335 -26.29 3.13 3.26
C GLY A 335 -25.92 4.31 2.36
N LYS A 336 -25.29 5.36 2.91
CA LYS A 336 -24.93 6.58 2.16
C LYS A 336 -23.46 6.65 1.77
N SER A 337 -22.63 5.78 2.33
CA SER A 337 -21.20 5.69 2.03
C SER A 337 -20.75 4.22 2.01
N PRO A 338 -19.48 3.92 1.63
CA PRO A 338 -18.99 2.55 1.55
C PRO A 338 -19.28 1.74 2.82
N ARG A 339 -19.91 0.56 2.66
CA ARG A 339 -20.33 -0.30 3.77
C ARG A 339 -19.18 -0.77 4.64
N PHE A 340 -18.12 -1.29 4.02
CA PHE A 340 -16.90 -1.75 4.69
C PHE A 340 -15.66 -1.27 3.95
N CYS A 341 -14.73 -0.68 4.68
CA CYS A 341 -13.39 -0.35 4.20
C CYS A 341 -12.37 -0.99 5.13
N LEU A 342 -11.49 -1.82 4.57
CA LEU A 342 -10.49 -2.56 5.32
C LEU A 342 -9.12 -1.89 5.13
N GLY A 343 -8.41 -1.73 6.23
CA GLY A 343 -6.96 -1.51 6.26
C GLY A 343 -6.29 -2.57 7.12
N ALA A 344 -4.97 -2.70 7.02
CA ALA A 344 -4.24 -3.68 7.81
C ALA A 344 -2.95 -3.09 8.38
N GLY A 345 -2.36 -3.78 9.34
CA GLY A 345 -1.11 -3.32 9.95
C GLY A 345 -0.36 -4.48 10.57
N CYS A 346 0.96 -4.50 10.41
CA CYS A 346 1.83 -5.45 11.09
C CYS A 346 3.12 -4.75 11.50
N GLN A 347 3.46 -4.80 12.79
CA GLN A 347 4.69 -4.24 13.39
C GLN A 347 4.98 -4.95 14.72
N ALA A 348 6.20 -4.81 15.23
CA ALA A 348 6.55 -5.26 16.58
C ALA A 348 5.66 -4.66 17.66
N ASP A 349 5.43 -3.36 17.56
CA ASP A 349 4.52 -2.62 18.44
C ASP A 349 3.07 -2.79 17.96
N PRO A 350 2.23 -3.56 18.69
CA PRO A 350 0.85 -3.80 18.29
C PRO A 350 0.00 -2.53 18.23
N VAL A 351 0.34 -1.50 19.01
CA VAL A 351 -0.38 -0.23 19.01
C VAL A 351 -0.16 0.50 17.70
N LYS A 352 1.10 0.62 17.26
CA LYS A 352 1.43 1.25 15.97
C LYS A 352 0.85 0.46 14.79
N ALA A 353 0.82 -0.88 14.88
CA ALA A 353 0.17 -1.72 13.87
C ALA A 353 -1.34 -1.44 13.76
N LEU A 354 -2.05 -1.31 14.89
CA LEU A 354 -3.48 -0.96 14.91
C LEU A 354 -3.75 0.45 14.38
N ARG A 355 -2.93 1.45 14.77
CA ARG A 355 -3.04 2.82 14.26
C ARG A 355 -2.85 2.86 12.74
N ARG A 356 -1.81 2.20 12.22
CA ARG A 356 -1.57 2.10 10.76
C ARG A 356 -2.75 1.43 10.04
N ALA A 357 -3.29 0.35 10.59
CA ALA A 357 -4.43 -0.34 10.01
C ALA A 357 -5.69 0.54 9.95
N LEU A 358 -5.94 1.34 10.99
CA LEU A 358 -7.05 2.29 11.03
C LEU A 358 -6.88 3.44 10.01
N GLU A 359 -5.68 4.02 9.92
CA GLU A 359 -5.35 5.05 8.92
C GLU A 359 -5.53 4.53 7.49
N GLU A 360 -5.09 3.29 7.22
CA GLU A 360 -5.27 2.65 5.91
C GLU A 360 -6.75 2.36 5.61
N ALA A 361 -7.54 1.92 6.59
CA ALA A 361 -8.97 1.71 6.41
C ALA A 361 -9.70 3.01 6.03
N TRP A 362 -9.31 4.13 6.65
CA TRP A 362 -9.80 5.45 6.29
C TRP A 362 -9.33 5.89 4.90
N SER A 363 -8.08 5.64 4.52
CA SER A 363 -7.58 5.88 3.16
C SER A 363 -8.47 5.19 2.11
N VAL A 364 -8.79 3.91 2.33
CA VAL A 364 -9.69 3.13 1.45
C VAL A 364 -11.09 3.74 1.41
N TYR A 365 -11.64 4.17 2.56
CA TYR A 365 -12.91 4.88 2.61
C TYR A 365 -12.91 6.12 1.71
N TYR A 366 -11.88 6.97 1.83
CA TYR A 366 -11.76 8.19 1.04
C TYR A 366 -11.56 7.91 -0.45
N TRP A 367 -10.88 6.82 -0.80
CA TRP A 367 -10.74 6.39 -2.18
C TRP A 367 -12.05 5.86 -2.78
N MET A 368 -12.87 5.19 -1.96
CA MET A 368 -14.14 4.57 -2.38
C MET A 368 -15.33 5.51 -2.37
N ARG A 369 -15.34 6.51 -1.48
CA ARG A 369 -16.46 7.42 -1.31
C ARG A 369 -16.92 8.18 -2.57
N PRO A 370 -16.03 8.63 -3.49
CA PRO A 370 -16.47 9.30 -4.71
C PRO A 370 -17.21 8.40 -5.71
N TRP A 371 -17.16 7.08 -5.53
CA TRP A 371 -17.72 6.14 -6.49
C TRP A 371 -19.23 5.96 -6.27
N PRO A 372 -20.07 6.25 -7.28
CA PRO A 372 -21.52 6.24 -7.12
C PRO A 372 -22.15 4.84 -7.20
N TYR A 373 -21.39 3.84 -7.65
CA TYR A 373 -21.91 2.49 -7.92
C TYR A 373 -21.02 1.40 -7.32
N HIS A 374 -21.64 0.56 -6.51
CA HIS A 374 -21.03 -0.58 -5.85
C HIS A 374 -21.67 -1.88 -6.38
N PRO A 375 -20.90 -2.78 -7.03
CA PRO A 375 -21.44 -4.00 -7.60
C PRO A 375 -21.83 -5.00 -6.49
N VAL A 376 -22.53 -6.05 -6.90
CA VAL A 376 -22.74 -7.28 -6.12
C VAL A 376 -22.20 -8.46 -6.90
N LEU A 377 -21.93 -9.58 -6.22
CA LEU A 377 -21.58 -10.81 -6.91
C LEU A 377 -22.80 -11.33 -7.68
N THR A 378 -22.61 -11.56 -8.97
CA THR A 378 -23.63 -12.13 -9.86
C THR A 378 -23.69 -13.65 -9.69
N GLY A 379 -24.85 -14.26 -10.02
CA GLY A 379 -25.04 -15.71 -9.88
C GLY A 379 -24.13 -16.58 -10.76
N ASP A 380 -23.50 -15.99 -11.78
CA ASP A 380 -22.52 -16.65 -12.66
C ASP A 380 -21.07 -16.48 -12.18
N TYR A 381 -20.83 -15.83 -11.04
CA TYR A 381 -19.51 -15.69 -10.45
C TYR A 381 -18.88 -17.07 -10.19
N LYS A 382 -17.71 -17.30 -10.79
CA LYS A 382 -16.89 -18.51 -10.58
C LYS A 382 -15.64 -18.14 -9.78
N PRO A 383 -15.56 -18.56 -8.50
CA PRO A 383 -14.43 -18.30 -7.63
C PRO A 383 -13.11 -18.68 -8.31
N PHE A 384 -12.11 -17.81 -8.19
CA PHE A 384 -10.75 -18.04 -8.70
C PHE A 384 -10.64 -18.33 -10.21
N ARG A 385 -11.68 -18.02 -11.00
CA ARG A 385 -11.66 -18.20 -12.47
C ARG A 385 -11.78 -16.89 -13.24
N ARG A 386 -12.67 -16.00 -12.81
CA ARG A 386 -12.78 -14.63 -13.36
C ARG A 386 -11.72 -13.74 -12.69
N GLY A 387 -11.03 -12.91 -13.46
CA GLY A 387 -10.26 -11.80 -12.90
C GLY A 387 -11.24 -10.71 -12.46
N ILE A 388 -11.34 -10.49 -11.14
CA ILE A 388 -11.94 -9.29 -10.57
C ILE A 388 -10.74 -8.39 -10.22
N GLU A 389 -10.75 -7.15 -10.71
CA GLU A 389 -9.68 -6.19 -10.46
C GLU A 389 -9.81 -5.56 -9.07
N GLN A 390 -8.75 -4.87 -8.62
CA GLN A 390 -8.65 -4.25 -7.30
C GLN A 390 -9.83 -3.31 -6.98
N ASP A 391 -10.19 -2.44 -7.93
CA ASP A 391 -11.25 -1.44 -7.75
C ASP A 391 -12.64 -2.09 -7.68
N GLU A 392 -12.92 -3.07 -8.54
CA GLU A 392 -14.17 -3.83 -8.55
C GLU A 392 -14.34 -4.58 -7.22
N ARG A 393 -13.27 -5.22 -6.75
CA ARG A 393 -13.23 -5.95 -5.47
C ARG A 393 -13.52 -5.05 -4.27
N LEU A 394 -12.86 -3.89 -4.17
CA LEU A 394 -13.11 -2.95 -3.06
C LEU A 394 -14.54 -2.40 -3.11
N ARG A 395 -15.05 -2.12 -4.32
CA ARG A 395 -16.43 -1.67 -4.51
C ARG A 395 -17.47 -2.73 -4.16
N LEU A 396 -17.17 -4.05 -4.28
CA LEU A 396 -18.07 -5.09 -3.78
C LEU A 396 -18.33 -4.91 -2.28
N TRP A 397 -17.26 -4.74 -1.49
CA TRP A 397 -17.37 -4.58 -0.03
C TRP A 397 -17.91 -3.22 0.41
N ALA A 398 -17.85 -2.22 -0.46
CA ALA A 398 -18.55 -0.97 -0.29
C ALA A 398 -20.08 -1.11 -0.44
N ASN A 399 -20.59 -2.19 -1.05
CA ASN A 399 -22.03 -2.42 -1.19
C ASN A 399 -22.65 -2.99 0.11
N PRO A 400 -23.70 -2.37 0.68
CA PRO A 400 -24.44 -2.90 1.84
C PRO A 400 -24.99 -4.32 1.66
N GLU A 401 -25.34 -4.73 0.44
CA GLU A 401 -25.85 -6.09 0.14
C GLU A 401 -24.80 -7.17 0.37
N MET A 402 -23.52 -6.83 0.35
CA MET A 402 -22.44 -7.77 0.62
C MET A 402 -22.26 -8.05 2.12
N ALA A 403 -23.03 -7.40 3.00
CA ALA A 403 -22.70 -7.37 4.41
C ALA A 403 -22.81 -8.71 5.14
N ASP A 404 -23.78 -9.54 4.76
CA ASP A 404 -23.97 -10.86 5.35
C ASP A 404 -22.78 -11.79 5.10
N TYR A 405 -22.12 -11.65 3.94
CA TYR A 405 -20.95 -12.42 3.59
C TYR A 405 -19.72 -12.07 4.45
N PHE A 406 -19.67 -10.85 4.99
CA PHE A 406 -18.55 -10.37 5.82
C PHE A 406 -18.69 -10.74 7.30
N LYS A 407 -19.90 -11.10 7.76
CA LYS A 407 -20.21 -11.31 9.19
C LYS A 407 -19.24 -12.25 9.88
N PHE A 408 -18.81 -13.34 9.22
CA PHE A 408 -17.88 -14.31 9.82
C PHE A 408 -16.56 -13.68 10.27
N PHE A 409 -16.13 -12.61 9.60
CA PHE A 409 -14.83 -11.97 9.82
C PHE A 409 -14.87 -10.98 10.98
N ILE A 410 -16.03 -10.37 11.25
CA ILE A 410 -16.23 -9.39 12.33
C ILE A 410 -16.96 -9.95 13.56
N SER A 411 -17.44 -11.20 13.51
CA SER A 411 -18.17 -11.87 14.60
C SER A 411 -17.28 -12.51 15.67
N GLY A 412 -16.01 -12.12 15.71
CA GLY A 412 -15.03 -12.62 16.67
C GLY A 412 -15.40 -12.36 18.12
N LYS A 413 -14.94 -13.22 19.03
CA LYS A 413 -15.01 -12.94 20.46
C LYS A 413 -14.26 -11.64 20.74
N LYS A 414 -14.96 -10.68 21.35
CA LYS A 414 -14.40 -9.39 21.74
C LYS A 414 -13.58 -9.51 23.02
N GLU A 415 -12.35 -9.03 23.02
CA GLU A 415 -11.40 -9.11 24.13
C GLU A 415 -10.69 -7.76 24.33
N PRO A 416 -10.37 -7.34 25.57
CA PRO A 416 -9.55 -6.16 25.82
C PRO A 416 -8.15 -6.28 25.19
N PHE A 417 -7.55 -5.17 24.79
CA PHE A 417 -6.20 -5.12 24.21
C PHE A 417 -5.17 -5.83 25.10
N ASP A 418 -5.15 -5.51 26.40
CA ASP A 418 -4.19 -6.07 27.36
C ASP A 418 -4.40 -7.57 27.66
N SER A 419 -5.51 -8.16 27.20
CA SER A 419 -5.73 -9.60 27.36
C SER A 419 -5.02 -10.46 26.31
N THR A 420 -4.47 -9.82 25.27
CA THR A 420 -3.67 -10.50 24.25
C THR A 420 -2.20 -10.40 24.59
N ASP A 421 -1.62 -11.50 25.05
CA ASP A 421 -0.16 -11.64 25.09
C ASP A 421 0.34 -12.01 23.68
N PHE A 422 0.98 -11.05 23.02
CA PHE A 422 1.59 -11.27 21.70
C PHE A 422 2.85 -12.13 21.79
N ASN A 423 3.45 -12.29 22.98
CA ASN A 423 4.74 -12.96 23.19
C ASN A 423 5.78 -12.52 22.14
N TYR A 424 5.81 -11.22 21.87
CA TYR A 424 6.61 -10.58 20.83
C TYR A 424 7.26 -9.31 21.41
N PRO A 425 8.58 -9.11 21.27
CA PRO A 425 9.24 -7.91 21.78
C PRO A 425 8.70 -6.66 21.09
N LYS A 426 8.26 -5.67 21.88
CA LYS A 426 7.72 -4.41 21.36
C LYS A 426 8.82 -3.41 20.97
N GLU A 427 9.99 -3.54 21.58
CA GLU A 427 11.12 -2.63 21.42
C GLU A 427 12.41 -3.43 21.23
N PHE A 428 13.34 -2.85 20.48
CA PHE A 428 14.64 -3.41 20.16
C PHE A 428 15.69 -2.31 20.32
N ALA A 429 16.92 -2.67 20.67
CA ALA A 429 18.00 -1.68 20.81
C ALA A 429 18.42 -1.09 19.46
N SER A 430 18.16 -1.78 18.35
CA SER A 430 18.42 -1.28 17.00
C SER A 430 17.56 -1.97 15.94
N GLN A 431 17.43 -1.35 14.77
CA GLN A 431 16.78 -1.96 13.61
C GLN A 431 17.48 -3.24 13.13
N LYS A 432 18.79 -3.36 13.36
CA LYS A 432 19.54 -4.58 13.03
C LYS A 432 19.11 -5.74 13.93
N GLU A 433 18.96 -5.50 15.22
CA GLU A 433 18.47 -6.49 16.18
C GLU A 433 17.03 -6.91 15.86
N GLU A 434 16.15 -5.96 15.58
CA GLU A 434 14.78 -6.22 15.15
C GLU A 434 14.73 -7.05 13.86
N LEU A 435 15.56 -6.71 12.87
CA LEU A 435 15.67 -7.45 11.61
C LEU A 435 16.14 -8.88 11.81
N ASP A 436 17.17 -9.08 12.63
CA ASP A 436 17.69 -10.42 12.91
C ASP A 436 16.69 -11.27 13.70
N PHE A 437 15.99 -10.66 14.67
CA PHE A 437 14.93 -11.33 15.41
C PHE A 437 13.80 -11.77 14.48
N LEU A 438 13.27 -10.84 13.67
CA LEU A 438 12.16 -11.10 12.78
C LEU A 438 12.53 -12.12 11.70
N ALA A 439 13.70 -11.99 11.07
CA ALA A 439 14.16 -12.95 10.07
C ALA A 439 14.36 -14.36 10.67
N ARG A 440 14.94 -14.48 11.88
CA ARG A 440 15.03 -15.78 12.58
C ARG A 440 13.66 -16.35 12.90
N ARG A 441 12.70 -15.51 13.28
CA ARG A 441 11.33 -15.93 13.56
C ARG A 441 10.65 -16.48 12.32
N VAL A 442 10.79 -15.82 11.18
CA VAL A 442 10.25 -16.30 9.89
C VAL A 442 10.96 -17.59 9.46
N GLU A 443 12.29 -17.64 9.47
CA GLU A 443 13.05 -18.83 9.07
C GLU A 443 12.82 -20.03 10.02
N SER A 444 12.43 -19.79 11.28
CA SER A 444 12.07 -20.87 12.23
C SER A 444 10.81 -21.66 11.83
N LEU A 445 10.03 -21.16 10.87
CA LEU A 445 8.87 -21.87 10.35
C LEU A 445 9.25 -23.09 9.50
N GLY A 446 10.51 -23.16 9.02
CA GLY A 446 11.08 -24.32 8.33
C GLY A 446 11.70 -23.99 6.97
N PRO A 447 12.02 -25.02 6.16
CA PRO A 447 12.58 -24.84 4.82
C PRO A 447 11.63 -24.11 3.87
N GLY A 448 12.14 -23.15 3.09
CA GLY A 448 11.36 -22.30 2.19
C GLY A 448 10.85 -21.00 2.81
N TYR A 449 11.21 -20.73 4.06
CA TYR A 449 10.94 -19.47 4.76
C TYR A 449 12.17 -18.57 4.87
N GLU A 450 13.24 -18.88 4.13
CA GLU A 450 14.41 -18.03 4.02
C GLU A 450 14.02 -16.63 3.54
N VAL A 451 14.55 -15.61 4.23
CA VAL A 451 14.25 -14.21 3.91
C VAL A 451 15.30 -13.68 2.96
N TYR A 452 14.88 -13.33 1.75
CA TYR A 452 15.73 -12.72 0.74
C TYR A 452 15.36 -11.26 0.51
N TYR A 453 16.33 -10.45 0.08
CA TYR A 453 16.06 -9.09 -0.35
C TYR A 453 16.90 -8.70 -1.57
N TYR A 454 16.28 -7.94 -2.45
CA TYR A 454 16.92 -7.15 -3.49
C TYR A 454 16.93 -5.68 -3.08
N GLN A 455 17.99 -4.96 -3.42
CA GLN A 455 18.11 -3.53 -3.15
C GLN A 455 18.52 -2.82 -4.45
N PRO A 456 17.67 -1.98 -5.06
CA PRO A 456 18.07 -1.18 -6.21
C PRO A 456 19.22 -0.25 -5.85
N GLN A 457 20.17 -0.12 -6.77
CA GLN A 457 21.26 0.85 -6.66
C GLN A 457 20.99 1.97 -7.66
N HIS A 458 20.83 3.19 -7.16
CA HIS A 458 20.62 4.36 -8.00
C HIS A 458 21.27 5.59 -7.35
N PRO A 459 22.01 6.45 -8.10
CA PRO A 459 22.67 7.62 -7.53
C PRO A 459 21.75 8.52 -6.71
N LEU A 460 20.50 8.69 -7.14
CA LEU A 460 19.52 9.50 -6.42
C LEU A 460 19.11 8.94 -5.05
N LEU A 461 19.02 7.60 -4.92
CA LEU A 461 18.75 6.98 -3.62
C LEU A 461 19.90 7.29 -2.65
N SER A 462 21.14 7.22 -3.14
CA SER A 462 22.33 7.57 -2.35
C SER A 462 22.39 9.06 -2.00
N GLU A 463 22.02 9.95 -2.94
CA GLU A 463 21.99 11.41 -2.74
C GLU A 463 20.97 11.83 -1.67
N VAL A 464 19.80 11.18 -1.65
CA VAL A 464 18.76 11.42 -0.64
C VAL A 464 19.04 10.69 0.69
N GLY A 465 19.94 9.70 0.68
CA GLY A 465 20.18 8.83 1.84
C GLY A 465 19.00 7.88 2.12
N TYR A 466 18.29 7.48 1.07
CA TYR A 466 17.10 6.62 1.17
C TYR A 466 17.39 5.23 0.61
N TYR A 467 16.83 4.22 1.27
CA TYR A 467 16.98 2.82 0.91
C TYR A 467 15.62 2.25 0.53
N SER A 468 15.56 1.63 -0.65
CA SER A 468 14.41 0.84 -1.08
C SER A 468 14.82 -0.63 -1.12
N ALA A 469 13.93 -1.54 -0.77
CA ALA A 469 14.17 -2.97 -0.78
C ALA A 469 12.94 -3.71 -1.31
N GLN A 470 13.17 -4.84 -1.95
CA GLN A 470 12.15 -5.81 -2.30
C GLN A 470 12.48 -7.11 -1.59
N VAL A 471 11.64 -7.49 -0.64
CA VAL A 471 11.79 -8.69 0.18
C VAL A 471 11.00 -9.84 -0.43
N VAL A 472 11.55 -11.05 -0.35
CA VAL A 472 10.91 -12.29 -0.82
C VAL A 472 11.05 -13.35 0.26
N VAL A 473 9.92 -13.93 0.66
CA VAL A 473 9.84 -15.15 1.48
C VAL A 473 9.06 -16.19 0.67
N PRO A 474 9.69 -17.25 0.14
CA PRO A 474 9.09 -18.11 -0.88
C PRO A 474 7.73 -18.71 -0.50
N GLN A 475 7.60 -19.18 0.74
CA GLN A 475 6.37 -19.81 1.23
C GLN A 475 5.27 -18.84 1.66
N PHE A 476 5.56 -17.54 1.82
CA PHE A 476 4.52 -16.58 2.18
C PHE A 476 3.53 -16.42 1.04
N ILE A 477 2.26 -16.35 1.39
CA ILE A 477 1.18 -16.22 0.41
C ILE A 477 1.32 -14.85 -0.27
N PRO A 478 1.64 -14.78 -1.57
CA PRO A 478 1.67 -13.50 -2.25
C PRO A 478 0.27 -12.92 -2.31
N LEU A 479 0.14 -11.60 -2.07
CA LEU A 479 -1.09 -10.89 -2.37
C LEU A 479 -1.43 -11.07 -3.86
N TYR A 480 -2.70 -11.31 -4.17
CA TYR A 480 -3.16 -11.44 -5.54
C TYR A 480 -4.22 -10.37 -5.83
N ILE A 481 -4.05 -9.65 -6.92
CA ILE A 481 -4.98 -8.58 -7.31
C ILE A 481 -6.14 -9.16 -8.09
N ARG A 482 -5.87 -10.11 -8.99
CA ARG A 482 -6.90 -10.82 -9.74
C ARG A 482 -7.21 -12.16 -9.08
N GLU A 483 -8.49 -12.43 -8.82
CA GLU A 483 -8.95 -13.67 -8.15
C GLU A 483 -8.42 -14.95 -8.81
N ASN A 484 -8.29 -14.98 -10.13
CA ASN A 484 -7.78 -16.15 -10.83
C ASN A 484 -6.28 -16.42 -10.59
N ASN A 485 -5.56 -15.49 -9.96
CA ASN A 485 -4.17 -15.62 -9.54
C ASN A 485 -3.99 -16.02 -8.08
N ALA A 486 -5.06 -16.36 -7.35
CA ALA A 486 -4.97 -16.82 -5.97
C ALA A 486 -4.00 -18.02 -5.83
N PRO A 487 -3.04 -17.98 -4.88
CA PRO A 487 -2.02 -19.02 -4.69
C PRO A 487 -2.56 -20.21 -3.86
N LEU A 488 -3.53 -20.92 -4.43
CA LEU A 488 -4.32 -21.95 -3.74
C LEU A 488 -3.53 -23.22 -3.35
N SER A 489 -2.27 -23.38 -3.79
CA SER A 489 -1.41 -24.49 -3.35
C SER A 489 -0.46 -24.14 -2.21
N SER A 490 -0.52 -22.90 -1.69
CA SER A 490 0.34 -22.49 -0.57
C SER A 490 0.20 -23.43 0.63
N ARG A 491 1.35 -23.86 1.17
CA ARG A 491 1.40 -24.71 2.37
C ARG A 491 0.87 -23.96 3.60
N ARG A 492 1.03 -22.64 3.64
CA ARG A 492 0.58 -21.79 4.74
C ARG A 492 -0.92 -21.82 4.95
N LEU A 493 -1.70 -22.06 3.90
CA LEU A 493 -3.14 -22.26 4.01
C LEU A 493 -3.52 -23.50 4.81
N LYS A 494 -2.58 -24.43 5.06
CA LYS A 494 -2.77 -25.63 5.91
C LYS A 494 -1.97 -25.56 7.21
N GLU A 495 -0.71 -25.15 7.13
CA GLU A 495 0.24 -25.13 8.25
C GLU A 495 -0.17 -24.10 9.31
N ALA A 496 -0.45 -22.86 8.90
CA ALA A 496 -0.71 -21.78 9.83
C ALA A 496 -2.02 -21.97 10.62
N PRO A 497 -3.18 -22.32 10.00
CA PRO A 497 -4.38 -22.63 10.77
C PRO A 497 -4.16 -23.71 11.82
N SER A 498 -3.44 -24.78 11.46
CA SER A 498 -3.15 -25.90 12.37
C SER A 498 -2.32 -25.44 13.59
N LYS A 499 -1.29 -24.63 13.38
CA LYS A 499 -0.45 -24.07 14.46
C LYS A 499 -1.24 -23.09 15.36
N LEU A 500 -2.24 -22.41 14.80
CA LEU A 500 -3.14 -21.52 15.53
C LEU A 500 -4.27 -22.29 16.26
N GLY A 501 -4.33 -23.61 16.15
CA GLY A 501 -5.38 -24.44 16.77
C GLY A 501 -6.70 -24.48 15.97
N PHE A 502 -6.71 -23.95 14.74
CA PHE A 502 -7.83 -24.06 13.81
C PHE A 502 -7.69 -25.29 12.91
N LYS A 503 -8.82 -25.73 12.34
CA LYS A 503 -8.79 -26.70 11.23
C LYS A 503 -8.65 -25.93 9.93
N ALA A 504 -7.68 -26.32 9.10
CA ALA A 504 -7.56 -25.79 7.75
C ALA A 504 -8.83 -26.10 6.94
N ALA A 505 -9.22 -25.16 6.08
CA ALA A 505 -10.42 -25.31 5.26
C ALA A 505 -10.21 -26.40 4.20
N LYS A 506 -11.27 -27.18 3.94
CA LYS A 506 -11.28 -28.15 2.82
C LYS A 506 -11.48 -27.45 1.48
N GLU A 507 -12.29 -26.41 1.48
CA GLU A 507 -12.56 -25.53 0.35
C GLU A 507 -12.31 -24.09 0.81
N PHE A 508 -11.58 -23.33 -0.01
CA PHE A 508 -11.24 -21.96 0.35
C PHE A 508 -12.44 -21.03 0.18
N ASN A 509 -12.44 -19.93 0.95
CA ASN A 509 -13.47 -18.90 0.88
C ASN A 509 -13.65 -18.42 -0.56
N PRO A 510 -14.82 -18.64 -1.19
CA PRO A 510 -15.00 -18.38 -2.60
C PRO A 510 -15.07 -16.88 -2.93
N LEU A 511 -15.17 -16.01 -1.92
CA LEU A 511 -15.42 -14.59 -2.08
C LEU A 511 -14.13 -13.80 -2.31
N PRO A 512 -14.15 -12.76 -3.18
CA PRO A 512 -13.02 -11.87 -3.35
C PRO A 512 -12.62 -11.23 -2.03
N HIS A 513 -11.32 -11.19 -1.72
CA HIS A 513 -10.88 -10.62 -0.46
C HIS A 513 -11.06 -9.09 -0.41
N PRO A 514 -11.32 -8.47 0.75
CA PRO A 514 -11.48 -7.01 0.89
C PRO A 514 -10.18 -6.20 0.91
N PHE A 515 -9.01 -6.84 0.85
CA PHE A 515 -7.72 -6.13 0.94
C PHE A 515 -7.50 -5.17 -0.24
N PRO A 516 -7.02 -3.94 0.02
CA PRO A 516 -6.87 -2.91 -0.99
C PRO A 516 -5.74 -3.10 -1.97
#